data_AF-A0AAV7BJQ6-F1
#
_entry.id   AF-A0AAV7BJQ6-F1
#
_cell.length_a   1.000
_cell.length_b   1.000
_cell.length_c   1.000
_cell.angle_alpha   90.00
_cell.angle_beta   90.00
_cell.angle_gamma   90.00
#
_symmetry.space_group_name_H-M   'P 1'
#
loop_
_entity.id
_entity.type
_entity.pdbx_description
1 polymer ?
#
loop_
_entity_poly.entity_id
_entity_poly.type
_entity_poly.pdbx_seq_one_letter_code
_entity_poly.pdbx_strand_id
1 'polypeptide(L)'
;VCMEVLHKLINENNTVLLNRAAWIFSRFYSQYPPRLHYDRGIFCALLNSLINRGLWQEVFLVLESAAASKIFPPLEHIIKIFEGVAFSGLQTAFSTLVGIFCKLVHGGMSVTPAEIGHIIAIMSKCNAAQNHIGILFSMKSRLERKISKSNWAYDVDAALSEVEHCKVNSDWMKLGTLYVTVCTGCENLTMIKNFSRCVAEALMKDSINERPEIPYCELADAVFKNPQFNDMQKNLLGRIGISIMCFYHLKELWLKDVMRLGTLAAFFSQLHENCHI
;
A
#
# COMPACT_ATOMS: atom_id res chain seq x y z
N VAL A 1 -4.94 -17.29 -24.13
CA VAL A 1 -4.27 -16.91 -25.40
C VAL A 1 -2.92 -16.21 -25.20
N CYS A 2 -2.83 -14.92 -24.78
CA CYS A 2 -1.53 -14.22 -24.70
C CYS A 2 -0.54 -14.89 -23.74
N MET A 3 -0.99 -15.28 -22.54
CA MET A 3 -0.15 -15.92 -21.52
C MET A 3 0.29 -17.34 -21.90
N GLU A 4 -0.57 -18.14 -22.52
CA GLU A 4 -0.20 -19.49 -22.99
C GLU A 4 0.86 -19.42 -24.09
N VAL A 5 0.75 -18.43 -25.00
CA VAL A 5 1.77 -18.18 -26.03
C VAL A 5 3.09 -17.77 -25.39
N LEU A 6 3.08 -16.86 -24.41
CA LEU A 6 4.29 -16.49 -23.66
C LEU A 6 4.92 -17.70 -22.98
N HIS A 7 4.12 -18.50 -22.27
CA HIS A 7 4.59 -19.70 -21.60
C HIS A 7 5.28 -20.68 -22.57
N LYS A 8 4.68 -20.91 -23.75
CA LYS A 8 5.27 -21.76 -24.78
C LYS A 8 6.61 -21.19 -25.27
N LEU A 9 6.66 -19.91 -25.62
CA LEU A 9 7.87 -19.26 -26.14
C LEU A 9 9.04 -19.24 -25.14
N ILE A 10 8.75 -19.10 -23.84
CA ILE A 10 9.77 -19.09 -22.79
C ILE A 10 10.45 -20.47 -22.65
N ASN A 11 9.70 -21.55 -22.88
CA ASN A 11 10.15 -22.92 -22.62
C ASN A 11 10.91 -23.57 -23.79
N GLU A 12 10.89 -22.99 -24.99
CA GLU A 12 11.50 -23.59 -26.20
C GLU A 12 13.04 -23.47 -26.27
N ASN A 13 13.70 -23.10 -25.17
CA ASN A 13 15.16 -22.92 -25.02
C ASN A 13 15.85 -22.07 -26.12
N ASN A 14 15.09 -21.27 -26.88
CA ASN A 14 15.56 -20.53 -28.04
C ASN A 14 15.58 -19.03 -27.76
N THR A 15 16.75 -18.39 -27.94
CA THR A 15 16.96 -16.96 -27.67
C THR A 15 16.09 -16.05 -28.54
N VAL A 16 15.85 -16.40 -29.81
CA VAL A 16 14.98 -15.62 -30.71
C VAL A 16 13.53 -15.65 -30.23
N LEU A 17 13.07 -16.80 -29.76
CA LEU A 17 11.71 -16.96 -29.22
C LEU A 17 11.55 -16.25 -27.88
N LEU A 18 12.60 -16.25 -27.05
CA LEU A 18 12.61 -15.52 -25.79
C LEU A 18 12.58 -14.00 -26.01
N ASN A 19 13.34 -13.48 -26.98
CA ASN A 19 13.27 -12.07 -27.38
C ASN A 19 11.87 -11.71 -27.88
N ARG A 20 11.26 -12.60 -28.67
CA ARG A 20 9.88 -12.43 -29.12
C ARG A 20 8.89 -12.44 -27.94
N ALA A 21 9.10 -13.29 -26.93
CA ALA A 21 8.27 -13.32 -25.73
C ALA A 21 8.35 -11.99 -24.96
N ALA A 22 9.57 -11.46 -24.76
CA ALA A 22 9.78 -10.14 -24.15
C ALA A 22 9.05 -9.04 -24.92
N TRP A 23 9.17 -9.01 -26.25
CA TRP A 23 8.48 -8.03 -27.09
C TRP A 23 6.95 -8.14 -27.00
N ILE A 24 6.40 -9.36 -27.06
CA ILE A 24 4.95 -9.59 -26.94
C ILE A 24 4.45 -9.09 -25.58
N PHE A 25 5.15 -9.44 -24.49
CA PHE A 25 4.81 -8.99 -23.14
C PHE A 25 4.77 -7.46 -23.07
N SER A 26 5.84 -6.80 -23.51
CA SER A 26 5.96 -5.35 -23.40
C SER A 26 4.96 -4.59 -24.27
N ARG A 27 4.67 -5.10 -25.47
CA ARG A 27 3.68 -4.50 -26.37
C ARG A 27 2.25 -4.72 -25.89
N PHE A 28 1.96 -5.87 -25.31
CA PHE A 28 0.64 -6.16 -24.76
C PHE A 28 0.33 -5.24 -23.57
N TYR A 29 1.26 -5.15 -22.62
CA TYR A 29 1.02 -4.36 -21.40
C TYR A 29 1.15 -2.85 -21.59
N SER A 30 1.84 -2.38 -22.64
CA SER A 30 1.77 -0.95 -23.00
C SER A 30 0.41 -0.51 -23.54
N GLN A 31 -0.41 -1.45 -24.03
CA GLN A 31 -1.72 -1.17 -24.62
C GLN A 31 -2.88 -1.55 -23.69
N TYR A 32 -2.70 -2.56 -22.85
CA TYR A 32 -3.76 -3.12 -22.02
C TYR A 32 -3.33 -3.21 -20.56
N PRO A 33 -4.10 -2.65 -19.61
CA PRO A 33 -3.78 -2.78 -18.20
C PRO A 33 -3.87 -4.25 -17.75
N PRO A 34 -3.04 -4.67 -16.78
CA PRO A 34 -3.08 -6.01 -16.18
C PRO A 34 -4.36 -6.17 -15.37
N ARG A 35 -5.45 -6.47 -16.05
CA ARG A 35 -6.71 -6.92 -15.45
C ARG A 35 -6.61 -8.44 -15.23
N LEU A 36 -7.64 -9.19 -15.63
CA LEU A 36 -7.77 -10.64 -15.40
C LEU A 36 -6.70 -11.53 -16.09
N HIS A 37 -5.91 -11.00 -17.02
CA HIS A 37 -4.98 -11.80 -17.83
C HIS A 37 -3.52 -11.75 -17.36
N TYR A 38 -3.25 -11.20 -16.17
CA TYR A 38 -1.91 -11.20 -15.60
C TYR A 38 -1.61 -12.50 -14.85
N ASP A 39 -0.52 -13.15 -15.25
CA ASP A 39 0.03 -14.32 -14.56
C ASP A 39 1.42 -13.97 -14.03
N ARG A 40 1.54 -13.95 -12.70
CA ARG A 40 2.80 -13.65 -12.00
C ARG A 40 3.86 -14.71 -12.25
N GLY A 41 3.47 -15.98 -12.36
CA GLY A 41 4.38 -17.10 -12.59
C GLY A 41 5.05 -16.98 -13.96
N ILE A 42 4.27 -16.70 -15.01
CA ILE A 42 4.78 -16.52 -16.37
C ILE A 42 5.70 -15.29 -16.45
N PHE A 43 5.35 -14.19 -15.78
CA PHE A 43 6.20 -13.02 -15.70
C PHE A 43 7.55 -13.30 -15.02
N CYS A 44 7.54 -14.01 -13.89
CA CYS A 44 8.78 -14.39 -13.19
C CYS A 44 9.61 -15.37 -14.02
N ALA A 45 8.98 -16.30 -14.73
CA ALA A 45 9.65 -17.23 -15.64
C ALA A 45 10.33 -16.49 -16.81
N LEU A 46 9.65 -15.51 -17.40
CA LEU A 46 10.22 -14.66 -18.44
C LEU A 46 11.46 -13.92 -17.94
N LEU A 47 11.36 -13.23 -16.80
CA LEU A 47 12.49 -12.49 -16.21
C LEU A 47 13.66 -13.43 -15.91
N ASN A 48 13.42 -14.57 -15.26
CA ASN A 48 14.47 -15.55 -14.97
C ASN A 48 15.17 -16.03 -16.25
N SER A 49 14.40 -16.39 -17.29
CA SER A 49 14.97 -16.83 -18.56
C SER A 49 15.82 -15.76 -19.25
N LEU A 50 15.40 -14.49 -19.18
CA LEU A 50 16.15 -13.36 -19.75
C LEU A 50 17.44 -13.09 -18.95
N ILE A 51 17.35 -13.06 -17.62
CA ILE A 51 18.50 -12.85 -16.72
C ILE A 51 19.54 -13.94 -16.92
N ASN A 52 19.12 -15.21 -16.92
CA ASN A 52 20.02 -16.35 -17.06
C ASN A 52 20.76 -16.38 -18.41
N ARG A 53 20.24 -15.71 -19.44
CA ARG A 53 20.86 -15.60 -20.76
C ARG A 53 21.61 -14.28 -20.98
N GLY A 54 21.62 -13.39 -19.99
CA GLY A 54 22.26 -12.07 -20.11
C GLY A 54 21.60 -11.15 -21.15
N LEU A 55 20.31 -11.33 -21.41
CA LEU A 55 19.55 -10.55 -22.40
C LEU A 55 19.07 -9.22 -21.79
N TRP A 56 20.04 -8.35 -21.46
CA TRP A 56 19.80 -7.16 -20.64
C TRP A 56 18.90 -6.12 -21.29
N GLN A 57 18.95 -5.98 -22.62
CA GLN A 57 18.07 -5.05 -23.35
C GLN A 57 16.61 -5.46 -23.20
N GLU A 58 16.32 -6.76 -23.36
CA GLU A 58 15.00 -7.34 -23.18
C GLU A 58 14.55 -7.30 -21.73
N VAL A 59 15.45 -7.52 -20.76
CA VAL A 59 15.15 -7.31 -19.33
C VAL A 59 14.67 -5.88 -19.09
N PHE A 60 15.40 -4.86 -19.60
CA PHE A 60 15.03 -3.47 -19.41
C PHE A 60 13.70 -3.13 -20.09
N LEU A 61 13.47 -3.64 -21.31
CA LEU A 61 12.21 -3.47 -22.02
C LEU A 61 11.01 -4.02 -21.22
N VAL A 62 11.16 -5.25 -20.69
CA VAL A 62 10.13 -5.89 -19.87
C VAL A 62 9.89 -5.09 -18.59
N LEU A 63 10.94 -4.69 -17.87
CA LEU A 63 10.78 -3.90 -16.65
C LEU A 63 10.19 -2.52 -16.88
N GLU A 64 10.52 -1.83 -17.98
CA GLU A 64 9.91 -0.53 -18.31
C GLU A 64 8.41 -0.67 -18.56
N SER A 65 8.01 -1.68 -19.34
CA SER A 65 6.60 -1.96 -19.59
C SER A 65 5.85 -2.36 -18.31
N ALA A 66 6.50 -3.12 -17.43
CA ALA A 66 5.97 -3.53 -16.14
C ALA A 66 5.76 -2.31 -15.23
N ALA A 67 6.76 -1.41 -15.14
CA ALA A 67 6.68 -0.19 -14.35
C ALA A 67 5.53 0.73 -14.82
N ALA A 68 5.39 0.92 -16.14
CA ALA A 68 4.30 1.71 -16.72
C ALA A 68 2.91 1.12 -16.40
N SER A 69 2.84 -0.20 -16.30
CA SER A 69 1.61 -0.96 -16.03
C SER A 69 1.35 -1.25 -14.56
N LYS A 70 2.20 -0.73 -13.65
CA LYS A 70 2.18 -1.03 -12.20
C LYS A 70 2.25 -2.54 -11.89
N ILE A 71 2.98 -3.29 -12.72
CA ILE A 71 3.34 -4.69 -12.49
C ILE A 71 4.70 -4.69 -11.78
N PHE A 72 4.78 -5.26 -10.59
CA PHE A 72 6.00 -5.23 -9.79
C PHE A 72 6.67 -6.61 -9.76
N PRO A 73 7.93 -6.74 -10.18
CA PRO A 73 8.68 -7.97 -9.97
C PRO A 73 8.98 -8.19 -8.49
N PRO A 74 9.16 -9.46 -8.06
CA PRO A 74 9.75 -9.73 -6.76
C PRO A 74 11.13 -9.05 -6.66
N LEU A 75 11.44 -8.54 -5.48
CA LEU A 75 12.69 -7.81 -5.26
C LEU A 75 13.94 -8.68 -5.50
N GLU A 76 13.85 -9.98 -5.21
CA GLU A 76 14.90 -10.95 -5.53
C GLU A 76 15.32 -10.93 -7.01
N HIS A 77 14.38 -10.73 -7.94
CA HIS A 77 14.69 -10.60 -9.36
C HIS A 77 15.39 -9.29 -9.66
N ILE A 78 15.00 -8.19 -9.02
CA ILE A 78 15.68 -6.90 -9.16
C ILE A 78 17.13 -7.01 -8.70
N ILE A 79 17.37 -7.61 -7.52
CA ILE A 79 18.72 -7.82 -6.99
C ILE A 79 19.55 -8.64 -7.98
N LYS A 80 19.02 -9.77 -8.49
CA LYS A 80 19.68 -10.59 -9.52
C LYS A 80 20.01 -9.81 -10.80
N ILE A 81 19.19 -8.84 -11.19
CA ILE A 81 19.46 -8.00 -12.36
C ILE A 81 20.61 -7.04 -12.08
N PHE A 82 20.65 -6.40 -10.91
CA PHE A 82 21.78 -5.56 -10.50
C PHE A 82 23.09 -6.36 -10.44
N GLU A 83 23.05 -7.56 -9.86
CA GLU A 83 24.20 -8.48 -9.81
C GLU A 83 24.64 -8.94 -11.21
N GLY A 84 23.68 -9.27 -12.08
CA GLY A 84 23.97 -9.74 -13.42
C GLY A 84 24.54 -8.65 -14.32
N VAL A 85 24.05 -7.42 -14.23
CA VAL A 85 24.61 -6.25 -14.92
C VAL A 85 26.03 -5.94 -14.41
N ALA A 86 26.21 -6.01 -13.08
CA ALA A 86 27.52 -5.90 -12.44
C ALA A 86 28.51 -6.94 -12.96
N PHE A 87 28.12 -8.21 -12.96
CA PHE A 87 28.94 -9.33 -13.45
C PHE A 87 29.27 -9.20 -14.93
N SER A 88 28.33 -8.69 -15.74
CA SER A 88 28.51 -8.49 -17.18
C SER A 88 29.39 -7.27 -17.52
N GLY A 89 29.82 -6.47 -16.53
CA GLY A 89 30.65 -5.28 -16.75
C GLY A 89 29.94 -4.14 -17.48
N LEU A 90 28.60 -4.16 -17.58
CA LEU A 90 27.80 -3.19 -18.33
C LEU A 90 27.55 -1.90 -17.51
N GLN A 91 28.61 -1.12 -17.30
CA GLN A 91 28.55 0.08 -16.45
C GLN A 91 27.51 1.10 -16.90
N THR A 92 27.37 1.29 -18.21
CA THR A 92 26.42 2.24 -18.81
C THR A 92 24.97 1.83 -18.56
N ALA A 93 24.71 0.54 -18.32
CA ALA A 93 23.37 0.02 -18.07
C ALA A 93 22.83 0.36 -16.68
N PHE A 94 23.72 0.69 -15.71
CA PHE A 94 23.29 1.10 -14.38
C PHE A 94 22.42 2.36 -14.39
N SER A 95 22.69 3.31 -15.30
CA SER A 95 21.86 4.51 -15.44
C SER A 95 20.40 4.15 -15.74
N THR A 96 20.20 3.32 -16.77
CA THR A 96 18.89 2.82 -17.17
C THR A 96 18.24 2.01 -16.06
N LEU A 97 18.98 1.07 -15.47
CA LEU A 97 18.47 0.19 -14.42
C LEU A 97 18.04 0.95 -13.16
N VAL A 98 18.82 1.94 -12.72
CA VAL A 98 18.45 2.82 -11.60
C VAL A 98 17.20 3.61 -11.94
N GLY A 99 17.10 4.17 -13.15
CA GLY A 99 15.90 4.87 -13.60
C GLY A 99 14.64 3.99 -13.55
N ILE A 100 14.75 2.76 -14.04
CA ILE A 100 13.67 1.76 -13.99
C ILE A 100 13.30 1.41 -12.55
N PHE A 101 14.29 1.12 -11.71
CA PHE A 101 14.06 0.82 -10.29
C PHE A 101 13.37 1.97 -9.58
N CYS A 102 13.79 3.22 -9.85
CA CYS A 102 13.09 4.40 -9.36
C CYS A 102 11.63 4.44 -9.81
N LYS A 103 11.33 4.20 -11.09
CA LYS A 103 9.94 4.15 -11.58
C LYS A 103 9.11 3.09 -10.86
N LEU A 104 9.68 1.90 -10.62
CA LEU A 104 9.00 0.81 -9.89
C LEU A 104 8.68 1.19 -8.43
N VAL A 105 9.65 1.75 -7.70
CA VAL A 105 9.46 2.18 -6.31
C VAL A 105 8.44 3.31 -6.22
N HIS A 106 8.55 4.33 -7.08
CA HIS A 106 7.56 5.41 -7.12
C HIS A 106 6.17 4.92 -7.56
N GLY A 107 6.10 3.85 -8.34
CA GLY A 107 4.86 3.19 -8.74
C GLY A 107 4.17 2.40 -7.62
N GLY A 108 4.86 2.14 -6.50
CA GLY A 108 4.32 1.42 -5.34
C GLY A 108 4.99 0.09 -5.02
N MET A 109 6.11 -0.26 -5.67
CA MET A 109 6.90 -1.43 -5.29
C MET A 109 7.43 -1.27 -3.85
N SER A 110 7.16 -2.25 -2.99
CA SER A 110 7.63 -2.27 -1.60
C SER A 110 9.12 -2.58 -1.53
N VAL A 111 9.89 -1.69 -0.91
CA VAL A 111 11.34 -1.85 -0.68
C VAL A 111 11.71 -1.22 0.66
N THR A 112 12.64 -1.85 1.39
CA THR A 112 13.19 -1.38 2.67
C THR A 112 14.54 -0.65 2.48
N PRO A 113 14.96 0.19 3.44
CA PRO A 113 16.29 0.81 3.41
C PRO A 113 17.46 -0.17 3.37
N ALA A 114 17.32 -1.32 4.02
CA ALA A 114 18.34 -2.37 4.04
C ALA A 114 18.55 -2.95 2.63
N GLU A 115 17.46 -3.21 1.92
CA GLU A 115 17.48 -3.72 0.55
C GLU A 115 18.07 -2.70 -0.44
N ILE A 116 17.74 -1.41 -0.31
CA ILE A 116 18.40 -0.37 -1.11
C ILE A 116 19.90 -0.30 -0.77
N GLY A 117 20.25 -0.44 0.52
CA GLY A 117 21.65 -0.52 0.96
C GLY A 117 22.41 -1.66 0.30
N HIS A 118 21.76 -2.82 0.13
CA HIS A 118 22.34 -3.96 -0.57
C HIS A 118 22.59 -3.66 -2.06
N ILE A 119 21.62 -3.06 -2.76
CA ILE A 119 21.76 -2.64 -4.16
C ILE A 119 22.92 -1.62 -4.31
N ILE A 120 23.01 -0.65 -3.40
CA ILE A 120 24.12 0.31 -3.38
C ILE A 120 25.45 -0.42 -3.24
N ALA A 121 25.56 -1.39 -2.33
CA ALA A 121 26.78 -2.16 -2.14
C ALA A 121 27.22 -2.92 -3.39
N ILE A 122 26.27 -3.49 -4.15
CA ILE A 122 26.54 -4.11 -5.46
C ILE A 122 27.14 -3.08 -6.42
N MET A 123 26.47 -1.93 -6.58
CA MET A 123 26.92 -0.88 -7.50
C MET A 123 28.28 -0.29 -7.14
N SER A 124 28.55 -0.08 -5.85
CA SER A 124 29.82 0.47 -5.36
C SER A 124 31.01 -0.44 -5.68
N LYS A 125 30.84 -1.76 -5.61
CA LYS A 125 31.90 -2.73 -5.96
C LYS A 125 32.29 -2.68 -7.43
N CYS A 126 31.38 -2.24 -8.30
CA CYS A 126 31.59 -2.21 -9.73
C CYS A 126 32.08 -0.86 -10.26
N ASN A 127 32.44 0.09 -9.39
CA ASN A 127 32.83 1.44 -9.79
C ASN A 127 31.77 2.14 -10.67
N ALA A 128 30.48 1.84 -10.43
CA ALA A 128 29.38 2.51 -11.11
C ALA A 128 29.46 4.02 -10.84
N ALA A 129 29.09 4.85 -11.82
CA ALA A 129 29.21 6.31 -11.72
C ALA A 129 28.57 6.81 -10.41
N GLN A 130 29.37 7.51 -9.59
CA GLN A 130 29.00 8.00 -8.25
C GLN A 130 27.65 8.73 -8.22
N ASN A 131 27.30 9.37 -9.35
CA ASN A 131 26.07 10.09 -9.60
C ASN A 131 24.81 9.21 -9.40
N HIS A 132 24.84 7.95 -9.86
CA HIS A 132 23.69 7.02 -9.75
C HIS A 132 23.56 6.43 -8.34
N ILE A 133 24.69 6.20 -7.68
CA ILE A 133 24.73 5.78 -6.27
C ILE A 133 24.08 6.85 -5.39
N GLY A 134 24.33 8.14 -5.67
CA GLY A 134 23.69 9.26 -4.97
C GLY A 134 22.17 9.27 -5.05
N ILE A 135 21.58 8.88 -6.20
CA ILE A 135 20.12 8.77 -6.37
C ILE A 135 19.56 7.72 -5.40
N LEU A 136 20.17 6.53 -5.35
CA LEU A 136 19.71 5.46 -4.45
C LEU A 136 19.93 5.82 -2.97
N PHE A 137 21.02 6.51 -2.62
CA PHE A 137 21.22 7.05 -1.27
C PHE A 137 20.10 8.02 -0.89
N SER A 138 19.75 8.96 -1.77
CA SER A 138 18.66 9.91 -1.51
C SER A 138 17.33 9.19 -1.30
N MET A 139 17.07 8.12 -2.06
CA MET A 139 15.89 7.28 -1.91
C MET A 139 15.90 6.53 -0.58
N LYS A 140 17.03 5.90 -0.23
CA LYS A 140 17.23 5.23 1.06
C LYS A 140 16.97 6.18 2.22
N SER A 141 17.59 7.36 2.24
CA SER A 141 17.39 8.34 3.29
C SER A 141 15.96 8.88 3.34
N ARG A 142 15.26 8.98 2.21
CA ARG A 142 13.83 9.32 2.18
C ARG A 142 12.98 8.22 2.82
N LEU A 143 13.27 6.95 2.53
CA LEU A 143 12.59 5.82 3.17
C LEU A 143 12.93 5.71 4.65
N GLU A 144 14.19 5.91 5.05
CA GLU A 144 14.60 5.93 6.46
C GLU A 144 13.96 7.09 7.22
N ARG A 145 13.85 8.27 6.62
CA ARG A 145 13.13 9.40 7.23
C ARG A 145 11.64 9.11 7.33
N LYS A 146 11.07 8.44 6.32
CA LYS A 146 9.68 7.99 6.33
C LYS A 146 9.45 6.96 7.45
N ILE A 147 10.30 5.94 7.57
CA ILE A 147 10.28 4.94 8.63
C ILE A 147 10.60 5.56 10.00
N SER A 148 11.53 6.50 10.09
CA SER A 148 11.87 7.19 11.35
C SER A 148 10.77 8.16 11.79
N LYS A 149 9.99 8.71 10.85
CA LYS A 149 8.74 9.41 11.17
C LYS A 149 7.61 8.42 11.50
N SER A 150 7.61 7.25 10.88
CA SER A 150 6.70 6.13 11.16
C SER A 150 7.16 5.22 12.32
N ASN A 151 8.27 5.55 12.99
CA ASN A 151 8.66 4.98 14.29
C ASN A 151 7.73 5.63 15.31
N TRP A 152 6.47 5.26 15.17
CA TRP A 152 5.40 5.51 16.10
C TRP A 152 5.79 4.82 17.40
N ALA A 153 6.46 5.56 18.28
CA ALA A 153 6.71 5.20 19.66
C ALA A 153 5.44 5.41 20.49
N TYR A 154 4.32 4.87 20.02
CA TYR A 154 3.12 4.68 20.83
C TYR A 154 2.87 3.19 20.81
N ASP A 155 3.01 2.59 21.97
CA ASP A 155 2.78 1.17 22.19
C ASP A 155 1.38 0.81 21.65
N VAL A 156 1.32 -0.20 20.76
CA VAL A 156 0.06 -0.70 20.20
C VAL A 156 -0.85 -1.16 21.32
N ASP A 157 -0.27 -1.77 22.35
CA ASP A 157 -1.00 -2.24 23.52
C ASP A 157 -1.52 -1.05 24.34
N ALA A 158 -0.77 0.06 24.41
CA ALA A 158 -1.25 1.30 25.03
C ALA A 158 -2.40 1.93 24.25
N ALA A 159 -2.34 1.97 22.91
CA ALA A 159 -3.43 2.48 22.09
C ALA A 159 -4.70 1.64 22.24
N LEU A 160 -4.58 0.31 22.25
CA LEU A 160 -5.72 -0.59 22.46
C LEU A 160 -6.28 -0.50 23.88
N SER A 161 -5.41 -0.41 24.89
CA SER A 161 -5.82 -0.19 26.28
C SER A 161 -6.58 1.13 26.45
N GLU A 162 -6.15 2.20 25.78
CA GLU A 162 -6.84 3.49 25.81
C GLU A 162 -8.19 3.45 25.08
N VAL A 163 -8.34 2.64 24.01
CA VAL A 163 -9.65 2.41 23.37
C VAL A 163 -10.63 1.78 24.36
N GLU A 164 -10.22 0.75 25.10
CA GLU A 164 -11.06 0.12 26.13
C GLU A 164 -11.38 1.09 27.27
N HIS A 165 -10.41 1.91 27.69
CA HIS A 165 -10.64 2.94 28.70
C HIS A 165 -11.66 4.00 28.24
N CYS A 166 -11.55 4.47 26.99
CA CYS A 166 -12.53 5.39 26.40
C CYS A 166 -13.93 4.75 26.31
N LYS A 167 -14.02 3.46 25.97
CA LYS A 167 -15.27 2.70 25.91
C LYS A 167 -15.95 2.54 27.27
N VAL A 168 -15.18 2.24 28.32
CA VAL A 168 -15.69 2.12 29.70
C VAL A 168 -16.24 3.47 30.16
N ASN A 169 -15.47 4.54 29.97
CA ASN A 169 -15.84 5.89 30.40
C ASN A 169 -16.82 6.61 29.47
N SER A 170 -17.11 6.03 28.29
CA SER A 170 -17.91 6.64 27.23
C SER A 170 -17.37 8.01 26.79
N ASP A 171 -16.04 8.15 26.71
CA ASP A 171 -15.34 9.37 26.28
C ASP A 171 -14.98 9.29 24.79
N TRP A 172 -15.97 9.58 23.94
CA TRP A 172 -15.86 9.44 22.50
C TRP A 172 -15.05 10.58 21.85
N MET A 173 -15.02 11.75 22.48
CA MET A 173 -14.16 12.87 22.10
C MET A 173 -12.66 12.52 22.26
N LYS A 174 -12.28 11.91 23.38
CA LYS A 174 -10.92 11.41 23.59
C LYS A 174 -10.59 10.28 22.62
N LEU A 175 -11.53 9.38 22.35
CA LEU A 175 -11.37 8.33 21.34
C LEU A 175 -11.14 8.89 19.93
N GLY A 176 -11.87 9.95 19.53
CA GLY A 176 -11.65 10.62 18.25
C GLY A 176 -10.28 11.30 18.16
N THR A 177 -9.80 11.90 19.26
CA THR A 177 -8.44 12.46 19.34
C THR A 177 -7.39 11.35 19.20
N LEU A 178 -7.55 10.23 19.92
CA LEU A 178 -6.68 9.06 19.81
C LEU A 178 -6.68 8.50 18.38
N TYR A 179 -7.84 8.41 17.74
CA TYR A 179 -7.97 7.94 16.36
C TYR A 179 -7.18 8.82 15.38
N VAL A 180 -7.29 10.15 15.51
CA VAL A 180 -6.49 11.10 14.73
C VAL A 180 -5.00 10.91 14.97
N THR A 181 -4.60 10.79 16.24
CA THR A 181 -3.21 10.62 16.64
C THR A 181 -2.61 9.34 16.06
N VAL A 182 -3.33 8.21 16.13
CA VAL A 182 -2.92 6.94 15.52
C VAL A 182 -2.91 7.03 13.99
N CYS A 183 -3.93 7.62 13.38
CA CYS A 183 -4.04 7.70 11.92
C CYS A 183 -3.04 8.67 11.28
N THR A 184 -2.55 9.67 12.01
CA THR A 184 -1.53 10.62 11.52
C THR A 184 -0.11 10.13 11.82
N GLY A 185 0.09 9.39 12.91
CA GLY A 185 1.40 8.86 13.32
C GLY A 185 1.74 7.46 12.77
N CYS A 186 0.75 6.67 12.38
CA CYS A 186 0.93 5.33 11.83
C CYS A 186 0.87 5.35 10.30
N GLU A 187 1.88 4.78 9.63
CA GLU A 187 1.87 4.61 8.17
C GLU A 187 1.49 3.18 7.73
N ASN A 188 1.36 2.24 8.67
CA ASN A 188 0.98 0.86 8.39
C ASN A 188 -0.54 0.76 8.19
N LEU A 189 -0.97 0.70 6.93
CA LEU A 189 -2.38 0.58 6.54
C LEU A 189 -3.11 -0.59 7.21
N THR A 190 -2.44 -1.73 7.41
CA THR A 190 -3.03 -2.90 8.04
C THR A 190 -3.29 -2.64 9.52
N MET A 191 -2.34 -2.00 10.21
CA MET A 191 -2.50 -1.61 11.61
C MET A 191 -3.59 -0.55 11.78
N ILE A 192 -3.62 0.48 10.91
CA ILE A 192 -4.68 1.51 10.92
C ILE A 192 -6.06 0.88 10.71
N LYS A 193 -6.18 -0.08 9.77
CA LYS A 193 -7.44 -0.81 9.55
C LYS A 193 -7.84 -1.65 10.76
N ASN A 194 -6.90 -2.35 11.38
CA ASN A 194 -7.15 -3.13 12.59
C ASN A 194 -7.58 -2.23 13.76
N PHE A 195 -6.92 -1.10 13.93
CA PHE A 195 -7.29 -0.10 14.93
C PHE A 195 -8.68 0.50 14.66
N SER A 196 -8.97 0.84 13.40
CA SER A 196 -10.30 1.33 12.98
C SER A 196 -11.41 0.31 13.29
N ARG A 197 -11.12 -0.99 13.12
CA ARG A 197 -12.03 -2.07 13.50
C ARG A 197 -12.25 -2.10 15.02
N CYS A 198 -11.19 -2.00 15.83
CA CYS A 198 -11.32 -1.96 17.29
C CYS A 198 -12.12 -0.73 17.76
N VAL A 199 -11.94 0.43 17.13
CA VAL A 199 -12.76 1.62 17.39
C VAL A 199 -14.23 1.37 17.03
N ALA A 200 -14.51 0.76 15.88
CA ALA A 200 -15.88 0.41 15.49
C ALA A 200 -16.52 -0.56 16.51
N GLU A 201 -15.79 -1.58 16.95
CA GLU A 201 -16.24 -2.53 17.97
C GLU A 201 -16.50 -1.84 19.33
N ALA A 202 -15.64 -0.88 19.72
CA ALA A 202 -15.83 -0.11 20.94
C ALA A 202 -17.09 0.78 20.90
N LEU A 203 -17.38 1.38 19.74
CA LEU A 203 -18.57 2.20 19.52
C LEU A 203 -19.86 1.37 19.43
N MET A 204 -19.76 0.09 19.04
CA MET A 204 -20.88 -0.88 19.05
C MET A 204 -21.13 -1.49 20.44
N LYS A 205 -20.98 -0.68 21.51
CA LYS A 205 -21.08 -1.10 22.91
C LYS A 205 -22.39 -1.87 23.18
N ASP A 206 -22.32 -2.89 24.06
CA ASP A 206 -23.48 -3.68 24.54
C ASP A 206 -24.54 -2.84 25.29
N SER A 207 -24.27 -1.57 25.59
CA SER A 207 -25.14 -0.68 26.35
C SER A 207 -26.26 -0.10 25.49
N ILE A 208 -27.19 -0.97 25.09
CA ILE A 208 -28.46 -0.62 24.44
C ILE A 208 -29.38 0.21 25.37
N ASN A 209 -29.05 0.34 26.66
CA ASN A 209 -30.01 0.73 27.69
C ASN A 209 -29.78 2.08 28.39
N GLU A 210 -28.66 2.80 28.17
CA GLU A 210 -28.30 3.92 29.05
C GLU A 210 -28.28 5.32 28.40
N ARG A 211 -28.06 5.45 27.08
CA ARG A 211 -28.11 6.75 26.38
C ARG A 211 -28.65 6.63 24.95
N PRO A 212 -29.56 7.54 24.52
CA PRO A 212 -30.08 7.59 23.15
C PRO A 212 -29.14 8.28 22.14
N GLU A 213 -27.94 8.68 22.57
CA GLU A 213 -26.96 9.40 21.75
C GLU A 213 -26.07 8.41 21.00
N ILE A 214 -25.78 8.70 19.73
CA ILE A 214 -24.94 7.85 18.88
C ILE A 214 -23.47 8.22 19.14
N PRO A 215 -22.65 7.30 19.70
CA PRO A 215 -21.24 7.56 20.04
C PRO A 215 -20.37 8.10 18.90
N TYR A 216 -20.77 7.81 17.66
CA TYR A 216 -20.03 8.19 16.46
C TYR A 216 -19.95 9.70 16.24
N CYS A 217 -21.00 10.48 16.56
CA CYS A 217 -21.04 11.90 16.22
C CYS A 217 -19.93 12.68 16.96
N GLU A 218 -19.77 12.42 18.26
CA GLU A 218 -18.70 13.01 19.07
C GLU A 218 -17.30 12.62 18.56
N LEU A 219 -17.13 11.36 18.17
CA LEU A 219 -15.89 10.90 17.58
C LEU A 219 -15.62 11.61 16.24
N ALA A 220 -16.61 11.68 15.36
CA ALA A 220 -16.51 12.33 14.07
C ALA A 220 -16.17 13.83 14.22
N ASP A 221 -16.83 14.52 15.15
CA ASP A 221 -16.56 15.94 15.45
C ASP A 221 -15.12 16.16 15.93
N ALA A 222 -14.60 15.30 16.80
CA ALA A 222 -13.22 15.36 17.24
C ALA A 222 -12.24 15.13 16.08
N VAL A 223 -12.58 14.22 15.18
CA VAL A 223 -11.75 13.88 14.02
C VAL A 223 -11.73 15.01 12.97
N PHE A 224 -12.87 15.62 12.67
CA PHE A 224 -12.98 16.72 11.69
C PHE A 224 -12.37 18.04 12.16
N LYS A 225 -12.15 18.22 13.47
CA LYS A 225 -11.41 19.37 14.00
C LYS A 225 -9.92 19.35 13.61
N ASN A 226 -9.38 18.23 13.11
CA ASN A 226 -7.99 18.18 12.67
C ASN A 226 -7.82 18.69 11.22
N PRO A 227 -7.05 19.76 10.98
CA PRO A 227 -6.84 20.33 9.64
C PRO A 227 -6.00 19.45 8.69
N GLN A 228 -5.33 18.41 9.21
CA GLN A 228 -4.52 17.45 8.43
C GLN A 228 -5.29 16.16 8.06
N PHE A 229 -6.61 16.14 8.26
CA PHE A 229 -7.45 14.98 8.00
C PHE A 229 -7.56 14.68 6.49
N ASN A 230 -7.02 13.53 6.06
CA ASN A 230 -6.88 13.18 4.64
C ASN A 230 -8.01 12.26 4.12
N ASP A 231 -8.11 12.08 2.80
CA ASP A 231 -9.21 11.33 2.17
C ASP A 231 -9.23 9.84 2.55
N MET A 232 -8.07 9.24 2.83
CA MET A 232 -8.02 7.86 3.30
C MET A 232 -8.63 7.75 4.70
N GLN A 233 -8.31 8.69 5.59
CA GLN A 233 -8.84 8.72 6.95
C GLN A 233 -10.34 9.02 6.95
N LYS A 234 -10.82 9.90 6.05
CA LYS A 234 -12.26 10.10 5.78
C LYS A 234 -12.95 8.81 5.36
N ASN A 235 -12.37 8.06 4.43
CA ASN A 235 -12.94 6.79 3.97
C ASN A 235 -13.04 5.76 5.12
N LEU A 236 -12.00 5.64 5.95
CA LEU A 236 -12.02 4.73 7.09
C LEU A 236 -13.04 5.15 8.15
N LEU A 237 -13.11 6.45 8.47
CA LEU A 237 -14.10 6.99 9.38
C LEU A 237 -15.53 6.71 8.87
N GLY A 238 -15.79 6.95 7.59
CA GLY A 238 -17.08 6.64 6.97
C GLY A 238 -17.43 5.14 7.03
N ARG A 239 -16.46 4.24 6.89
CA ARG A 239 -16.68 2.78 7.08
C ARG A 239 -17.02 2.44 8.52
N ILE A 240 -16.41 3.10 9.51
CA ILE A 240 -16.78 2.95 10.92
C ILE A 240 -18.25 3.35 11.08
N GLY A 241 -18.65 4.50 10.52
CA GLY A 241 -20.03 4.96 10.56
C GLY A 241 -21.01 3.97 9.93
N ILE A 242 -20.75 3.49 8.70
CA ILE A 242 -21.57 2.45 8.06
C ILE A 242 -21.68 1.21 8.94
N SER A 243 -20.57 0.75 9.53
CA SER A 243 -20.56 -0.45 10.37
C SER A 243 -21.48 -0.29 11.58
N ILE A 244 -21.45 0.88 12.21
CA ILE A 244 -22.33 1.23 13.33
C ILE A 244 -23.80 1.25 12.87
N MET A 245 -24.10 1.88 11.73
CA MET A 245 -25.47 1.87 11.19
C MET A 245 -26.00 0.46 11.00
N CYS A 246 -25.21 -0.40 10.34
CA CYS A 246 -25.57 -1.78 10.10
C CYS A 246 -25.80 -2.52 11.42
N PHE A 247 -24.96 -2.30 12.43
CA PHE A 247 -25.13 -2.90 13.75
C PHE A 247 -26.46 -2.51 14.40
N TYR A 248 -26.77 -1.20 14.47
CA TYR A 248 -28.03 -0.75 15.07
C TYR A 248 -29.24 -1.23 14.26
N HIS A 249 -29.15 -1.26 12.93
CA HIS A 249 -30.24 -1.71 12.04
C HIS A 249 -30.54 -3.19 12.25
N LEU A 250 -29.50 -4.03 12.25
CA LEU A 250 -29.61 -5.48 12.45
C LEU A 250 -30.12 -5.87 13.84
N LYS A 251 -29.96 -5.00 14.84
CA LYS A 251 -30.47 -5.21 16.21
C LYS A 251 -31.89 -4.67 16.43
N GLU A 252 -32.57 -4.21 15.38
CA GLU A 252 -33.90 -3.58 15.42
C GLU A 252 -34.00 -2.38 16.39
N LEU A 253 -32.86 -1.78 16.74
CA LEU A 253 -32.80 -0.68 17.72
C LEU A 253 -33.41 0.61 17.17
N TRP A 254 -33.56 0.69 15.85
CA TRP A 254 -34.20 1.79 15.14
C TRP A 254 -35.72 1.77 15.31
N LEU A 255 -36.31 0.60 15.61
CA LEU A 255 -37.75 0.43 15.79
C LEU A 255 -38.21 0.60 17.24
N LYS A 256 -37.28 0.57 18.21
CA LYS A 256 -37.59 0.55 19.65
C LYS A 256 -37.62 1.91 20.35
N ASP A 257 -37.87 3.02 19.64
CA ASP A 257 -37.87 4.39 20.18
C ASP A 257 -36.55 4.85 20.86
N VAL A 258 -35.48 4.05 20.81
CA VAL A 258 -34.17 4.35 21.43
C VAL A 258 -33.42 5.42 20.63
N MET A 259 -33.58 5.45 19.31
CA MET A 259 -32.88 6.36 18.42
C MET A 259 -33.85 7.40 17.85
N ARG A 260 -33.75 8.66 18.30
CA ARG A 260 -34.60 9.75 17.78
C ARG A 260 -34.28 9.99 16.30
N LEU A 261 -35.31 10.12 15.46
CA LEU A 261 -35.21 10.45 14.03
C LEU A 261 -34.26 11.63 13.74
N GLY A 262 -34.18 12.63 14.63
CA GLY A 262 -33.26 13.76 14.51
C GLY A 262 -31.79 13.38 14.66
N THR A 263 -31.45 12.44 15.55
CA THR A 263 -30.09 11.93 15.74
C THR A 263 -29.64 11.09 14.53
N LEU A 264 -30.57 10.35 13.94
CA LEU A 264 -30.37 9.63 12.68
C LEU A 264 -30.10 10.58 11.52
N ALA A 265 -30.95 11.59 11.35
CA ALA A 265 -30.78 12.59 10.29
C ALA A 265 -29.43 13.32 10.41
N ALA A 266 -29.03 13.72 11.63
CA ALA A 266 -27.73 14.34 11.87
C ALA A 266 -26.56 13.41 11.51
N PHE A 267 -26.66 12.13 11.90
CA PHE A 267 -25.65 11.12 11.60
C PHE A 267 -25.53 10.85 10.08
N PHE A 268 -26.66 10.77 9.36
CA PHE A 268 -26.68 10.62 7.89
C PHE A 268 -26.10 11.85 7.19
N SER A 269 -26.49 13.06 7.61
CA SER A 269 -25.92 14.30 7.07
C SER A 269 -24.41 14.36 7.29
N GLN A 270 -23.92 13.95 8.46
CA GLN A 270 -22.50 13.97 8.77
C GLN A 270 -21.68 12.96 7.95
N LEU A 271 -22.26 11.79 7.64
CA LEU A 271 -21.65 10.82 6.72
C LEU A 271 -21.62 11.32 5.28
N HIS A 272 -22.73 11.89 4.80
CA HIS A 272 -22.85 12.40 3.43
C HIS A 272 -21.95 13.61 3.20
N GLU A 273 -22.00 14.61 4.09
CA GLU A 273 -21.22 15.85 3.96
C GLU A 273 -19.72 15.62 4.11
N ASN A 274 -19.30 14.74 5.04
CA ASN A 274 -17.90 14.68 5.41
C ASN A 274 -17.14 13.44 4.90
N CYS A 275 -17.84 12.38 4.49
CA CYS A 275 -17.21 11.15 4.00
C CYS A 275 -17.47 10.88 2.51
N HIS A 276 -18.29 11.69 1.82
CA HIS A 276 -18.72 11.48 0.42
C HIS A 276 -19.25 10.06 0.17
N ILE A 277 -20.08 9.58 1.11
CA ILE A 277 -20.79 8.30 1.04
C ILE A 277 -22.24 8.57 0.66
#